data_AF-A0A9C9DIP6-F1
#
_entry.id   AF-A0A9C9DIP6-F1
#
_cell.length_a   1.000
_cell.length_b   1.000
_cell.length_c   1.000
_cell.angle_alpha   90.00
_cell.angle_beta   90.00
_cell.angle_gamma   90.00
#
_symmetry.space_group_name_H-M   'P 1'
#
loop_
_entity.id
_entity.type
_entity.pdbx_description
1 polymer ?
#
loop_
_entity_poly.entity_id
_entity_poly.type
_entity_poly.pdbx_seq_one_letter_code
_entity_poly.pdbx_strand_id
1 'polypeptide(L)'
;MTIDIDQLTADELVALNHRIVERLRFLDTLQAHRDMMAFNIGNRVSFDSRQGRQFGILTKYNKKTVTVVTDNGERWNISPHLLSEVKEAGLVKNVIDNYKK
;
A
#
# COMPACT_ATOMS: atom_id res chain seq x y z
N MET A 1 6.66 -23.35 20.29
CA MET A 1 5.40 -24.13 20.36
C MET A 1 5.39 -25.04 19.14
N THR A 2 5.30 -26.35 19.32
CA THR A 2 5.29 -27.33 18.24
C THR A 2 3.85 -27.76 17.96
N ILE A 3 3.45 -27.73 16.70
CA ILE A 3 2.17 -28.32 16.26
C ILE A 3 2.52 -29.76 15.85
N ASP A 4 1.99 -30.74 16.59
CA ASP A 4 2.15 -32.16 16.26
C ASP A 4 1.15 -32.52 15.15
N ILE A 5 1.69 -32.84 13.97
CA ILE A 5 0.92 -33.17 12.77
C ILE A 5 0.85 -34.68 12.51
N ASP A 6 1.65 -35.48 13.22
CA ASP A 6 1.77 -36.92 12.98
C ASP A 6 0.54 -37.70 13.47
N GLN A 7 -0.25 -37.08 14.34
CA GLN A 7 -1.52 -37.63 14.84
C GLN A 7 -2.72 -37.32 13.93
N LEU A 8 -2.54 -36.53 12.88
CA LEU A 8 -3.64 -36.09 12.01
C LEU A 8 -3.84 -37.03 10.83
N THR A 9 -5.09 -37.35 10.55
CA THR A 9 -5.49 -38.02 9.31
C THR A 9 -5.27 -37.11 8.10
N ALA A 10 -5.32 -37.68 6.89
CA ALA A 10 -5.16 -36.91 5.65
C ALA A 10 -6.19 -35.77 5.53
N ASP A 11 -7.45 -36.01 5.89
CA ASP A 11 -8.51 -35.00 5.82
C ASP A 11 -8.30 -33.89 6.85
N GLU A 12 -7.84 -34.23 8.05
CA GLU A 12 -7.50 -33.25 9.09
C GLU A 12 -6.30 -32.40 8.70
N LEU A 13 -5.28 -32.98 8.04
CA LEU A 13 -4.15 -32.24 7.49
C LEU A 13 -4.59 -31.27 6.38
N VAL A 14 -5.50 -31.69 5.50
CA VAL A 14 -6.07 -30.83 4.46
C VAL A 14 -6.85 -29.67 5.10
N ALA A 15 -7.72 -29.97 6.07
CA ALA A 15 -8.48 -28.95 6.79
C ALA A 15 -7.56 -27.96 7.53
N LEU A 16 -6.50 -28.46 8.17
CA LEU A 16 -5.49 -27.63 8.83
C LEU A 16 -4.78 -26.72 7.83
N ASN A 17 -4.36 -27.26 6.69
CA ASN A 17 -3.70 -26.50 5.63
C ASN A 17 -4.60 -25.37 5.11
N HIS A 18 -5.89 -25.64 4.85
CA HIS A 18 -6.84 -24.60 4.44
C HIS A 18 -6.91 -23.46 5.45
N ARG A 19 -7.03 -23.78 6.75
CA ARG A 19 -7.07 -22.77 7.83
C ARG A 19 -5.77 -21.98 7.92
N ILE A 20 -4.61 -22.63 7.76
CA ILE A 20 -3.29 -21.96 7.77
C ILE A 20 -3.22 -20.97 6.60
N VAL A 21 -3.53 -21.43 5.39
CA VAL A 21 -3.49 -20.58 4.17
C VAL A 21 -4.44 -19.39 4.31
N GLU A 22 -5.65 -19.59 4.82
CA GLU A 22 -6.60 -18.50 5.08
C GLU A 22 -6.05 -17.51 6.11
N ARG A 23 -5.46 -18.02 7.20
CA ARG A 23 -4.88 -17.17 8.24
C ARG A 23 -3.72 -16.33 7.71
N LEU A 24 -2.83 -16.92 6.91
CA LEU A 24 -1.71 -16.21 6.28
C LEU A 24 -2.23 -15.11 5.33
N ARG A 25 -3.20 -15.42 4.47
CA ARG A 25 -3.81 -14.42 3.57
C ARG A 25 -4.45 -13.26 4.34
N PHE A 26 -5.06 -13.53 5.48
CA PHE A 26 -5.61 -12.50 6.35
C PHE A 26 -4.50 -11.63 6.96
N LEU A 27 -3.42 -12.22 7.46
CA LEU A 27 -2.27 -11.48 8.00
C LEU A 27 -1.62 -10.60 6.93
N ASP A 28 -1.45 -11.10 5.70
CA ASP A 28 -0.94 -10.30 4.58
C ASP A 28 -1.83 -9.09 4.28
N THR A 29 -3.15 -9.27 4.37
CA THR A 29 -4.12 -8.19 4.16
C THR A 29 -4.03 -7.15 5.28
N LEU A 30 -3.88 -7.58 6.53
CA LEU A 30 -3.66 -6.68 7.66
C LEU A 30 -2.35 -5.90 7.52
N GLN A 31 -1.28 -6.55 7.07
CA GLN A 31 0.00 -5.89 6.86
C GLN A 31 -0.14 -4.83 5.77
N ALA A 32 -0.64 -5.21 4.58
CA ALA A 32 -0.88 -4.25 3.50
C ALA A 32 -1.77 -3.08 3.94
N HIS A 33 -2.78 -3.31 4.78
CA HIS A 33 -3.62 -2.25 5.34
C HIS A 33 -2.85 -1.32 6.30
N ARG A 34 -1.94 -1.85 7.14
CA ARG A 34 -1.06 -1.01 7.98
C ARG A 34 -0.17 -0.12 7.11
N ASP A 35 0.41 -0.69 6.06
CA ASP A 35 1.29 0.05 5.16
C ASP A 35 0.51 1.10 4.34
N MET A 36 -0.77 0.83 4.00
CA MET A 36 -1.67 1.84 3.45
C MET A 36 -1.87 3.01 4.41
N MET A 37 -2.12 2.72 5.68
CA MET A 37 -2.39 3.75 6.70
C MET A 37 -1.16 4.63 7.01
N ALA A 38 0.03 4.23 6.57
CA ALA A 38 1.21 5.11 6.60
C ALA A 38 1.11 6.27 5.59
N PHE A 39 0.23 6.16 4.59
CA PHE A 39 -0.07 7.21 3.62
C PHE A 39 -1.51 7.69 3.82
N ASN A 40 -1.77 8.99 3.72
CA ASN A 40 -3.12 9.53 3.72
C ASN A 40 -3.61 9.77 2.28
N ILE A 41 -4.92 9.60 2.06
CA ILE A 41 -5.55 10.09 0.82
C ILE A 41 -5.26 11.59 0.68
N GLY A 42 -4.86 12.00 -0.52
CA GLY A 42 -4.42 13.36 -0.82
C GLY A 42 -2.90 13.55 -0.71
N ASN A 43 -2.15 12.61 -0.13
CA ASN A 43 -0.70 12.72 -0.11
C ASN A 43 -0.09 12.59 -1.50
N ARG A 44 0.95 13.40 -1.73
CA ARG A 44 1.86 13.30 -2.86
C ARG A 44 2.73 12.07 -2.67
N VAL A 45 2.72 11.19 -3.66
CA VAL A 45 3.48 9.94 -3.65
C VAL A 45 4.25 9.76 -4.95
N SER A 46 5.26 8.91 -4.90
CA SER A 46 6.02 8.48 -6.07
C SER A 46 6.21 6.97 -6.10
N PHE A 47 6.35 6.42 -7.29
CA PHE A 47 6.61 5.00 -7.54
C PHE A 47 7.41 4.82 -8.84
N ASP A 48 8.07 3.68 -9.00
CA ASP A 48 8.79 3.36 -10.22
C ASP A 48 7.88 2.63 -11.22
N SER A 49 7.91 3.06 -12.48
CA SER A 49 7.23 2.41 -13.60
C SER A 49 8.23 2.09 -14.72
N ARG A 50 7.76 1.39 -15.77
CA ARG A 50 8.59 1.13 -16.97
C ARG A 50 9.02 2.40 -17.70
N GLN A 51 8.32 3.52 -17.46
CA GLN A 51 8.61 4.83 -18.04
C GLN A 51 9.48 5.69 -17.09
N GLY A 52 9.99 5.10 -16.01
CA GLY A 52 10.73 5.80 -14.96
C GLY A 52 9.85 6.17 -13.77
N ARG A 53 10.42 6.97 -12.86
CA ARG A 53 9.75 7.38 -11.62
C ARG A 53 8.56 8.28 -11.93
N GLN A 54 7.40 7.90 -11.41
CA GLN A 54 6.14 8.63 -11.56
C GLN A 54 5.78 9.34 -10.26
N PHE A 55 5.04 10.45 -10.40
CA PHE A 55 4.51 11.25 -9.30
C PHE A 55 3.01 11.37 -9.43
N GLY A 56 2.31 11.42 -8.30
CA GLY A 56 0.87 11.53 -8.28
C GLY A 56 0.30 11.71 -6.89
N ILE A 57 -1.02 11.66 -6.82
CA ILE A 57 -1.80 11.79 -5.60
C ILE A 57 -2.48 10.46 -5.29
N LEU A 58 -2.34 9.99 -4.05
CA LEU A 58 -3.11 8.85 -3.55
C LEU A 58 -4.58 9.27 -3.41
N THR A 59 -5.48 8.60 -4.12
CA THR A 59 -6.90 8.98 -4.18
C THR A 59 -7.84 8.00 -3.50
N LYS A 60 -7.43 6.74 -3.33
CA LYS A 60 -8.29 5.70 -2.77
C LYS A 60 -7.49 4.53 -2.18
N TYR A 61 -7.99 3.96 -1.07
CA TYR A 61 -7.57 2.65 -0.58
C TYR A 61 -8.42 1.53 -1.19
N ASN A 62 -7.77 0.45 -1.63
CA ASN A 62 -8.42 -0.81 -2.00
C ASN A 62 -8.02 -1.89 -1.00
N LYS A 63 -8.50 -3.13 -1.18
CA LYS A 63 -8.24 -4.23 -0.22
C LYS A 63 -6.75 -4.56 -0.03
N LYS A 64 -5.93 -4.43 -1.09
CA LYS A 64 -4.48 -4.77 -1.08
C LYS A 64 -3.59 -3.76 -1.82
N THR A 65 -4.19 -2.75 -2.44
CA THR A 65 -3.51 -1.73 -3.23
C THR A 65 -4.09 -0.36 -2.90
N VAL A 66 -3.44 0.68 -3.38
CA VAL A 66 -3.99 2.04 -3.42
C VAL A 66 -4.12 2.48 -4.86
N THR A 67 -5.06 3.39 -5.11
CA THR A 67 -5.17 4.05 -6.40
C THR A 67 -4.44 5.38 -6.35
N VAL A 68 -3.48 5.55 -7.25
CA VAL A 68 -2.75 6.80 -7.47
C VAL A 68 -3.20 7.39 -8.80
N VAL A 69 -3.53 8.69 -8.79
CA VAL A 69 -3.71 9.48 -10.01
C VAL A 69 -2.40 10.22 -10.25
N THR A 70 -1.71 9.92 -11.34
CA THR A 70 -0.44 10.56 -11.71
C THR A 70 -0.67 11.96 -12.27
N ASP A 71 0.38 12.76 -12.36
CA ASP A 71 0.31 14.14 -12.86
C ASP A 71 -0.18 14.27 -14.30
N ASN A 72 0.05 13.23 -15.10
CA ASN A 72 -0.48 13.09 -16.47
C ASN A 72 -1.95 12.63 -16.51
N GLY A 73 -2.60 12.44 -15.36
CA GLY A 73 -4.00 12.05 -15.23
C GLY A 73 -4.28 10.54 -15.29
N GLU A 74 -3.26 9.69 -15.46
CA GLU A 74 -3.45 8.24 -15.48
C GLU A 74 -3.77 7.68 -14.09
N ARG A 75 -4.47 6.53 -14.05
CA ARG A 75 -4.84 5.85 -12.81
C ARG A 75 -4.09 4.54 -12.67
N TRP A 76 -3.43 4.38 -11.54
CA TRP A 76 -2.61 3.22 -11.23
C TRP A 76 -3.06 2.56 -9.93
N ASN A 77 -3.16 1.23 -9.93
CA ASN A 77 -3.35 0.43 -8.71
C ASN A 77 -2.01 -0.14 -8.27
N ILE A 78 -1.49 0.32 -7.13
CA ILE A 78 -0.12 0.03 -6.70
C ILE A 78 -0.12 -0.52 -5.27
N SER A 79 0.78 -1.46 -5.01
CA SER A 79 1.03 -1.94 -3.64
C SER A 79 1.63 -0.79 -2.80
N PRO A 80 1.12 -0.53 -1.58
CA PRO A 80 1.62 0.55 -0.72
C PRO A 80 3.13 0.46 -0.45
N HIS A 81 3.69 -0.75 -0.41
CA HIS A 81 5.12 -1.00 -0.23
C HIS A 81 6.00 -0.48 -1.37
N LEU A 82 5.41 -0.22 -2.54
CA LEU A 82 6.10 0.33 -3.71
C LEU A 82 5.97 1.86 -3.79
N LEU A 83 5.29 2.48 -2.81
CA LEU A 83 5.15 3.93 -2.75
C LEU A 83 6.20 4.54 -1.84
N SER A 84 6.65 5.72 -2.23
CA SER A 84 7.42 6.62 -1.40
C SER A 84 6.65 7.93 -1.23
N GLU A 85 6.46 8.36 0.02
CA GLU A 85 5.84 9.65 0.32
C GLU A 85 6.78 10.76 -0.16
N VAL A 86 6.23 11.71 -0.91
CA VAL A 86 6.97 12.90 -1.32
C VAL A 86 6.67 14.00 -0.31
N LYS A 87 7.55 14.13 0.68
CA LYS A 87 7.51 15.29 1.58
C LYS A 87 8.00 16.50 0.80
N GLU A 88 7.13 17.47 0.58
CA GLU A 88 7.60 18.77 0.08
C GLU A 88 8.55 19.35 1.12
N ALA A 89 9.85 19.31 0.82
CA ALA A 89 10.83 20.07 1.57
C ALA A 89 10.60 21.57 1.29
N GLY A 90 9.71 22.18 2.08
CA GLY A 90 9.71 23.62 2.33
C GLY A 90 9.50 24.57 1.15
N LEU A 91 8.50 24.35 0.29
CA LEU A 91 8.04 25.38 -0.66
C LEU A 91 6.84 26.23 -0.19
N VAL A 92 6.50 26.16 1.10
CA VAL A 92 5.40 26.97 1.68
C VAL A 92 5.81 28.43 1.99
N LYS A 93 7.05 28.87 1.68
CA LYS A 93 7.47 30.26 1.95
C LYS A 93 7.41 31.25 0.79
N ASN A 94 7.24 30.83 -0.47
CA ASN A 94 7.39 31.75 -1.61
C ASN A 94 6.09 32.13 -2.34
N VAL A 95 4.91 31.69 -1.89
CA VAL A 95 3.63 32.05 -2.55
C VAL A 95 2.91 33.20 -1.85
N ILE A 96 3.14 33.44 -0.55
CA ILE A 96 2.40 34.46 0.21
C ILE A 96 2.98 35.88 0.02
N ASP A 97 4.26 36.03 -0.37
CA ASP A 97 4.87 37.35 -0.60
C ASP A 97 4.52 37.99 -1.96
N ASN A 98 3.87 37.25 -2.88
CA ASN A 98 3.45 37.78 -4.18
C ASN A 98 2.02 38.36 -4.21
N TYR A 99 1.32 38.43 -3.08
CA TYR A 99 0.01 39.07 -2.96
C TYR A 99 0.00 40.28 -2.00
N LYS A 100 1.17 40.88 -1.73
CA LYS A 100 1.29 42.17 -1.01
C LYS A 100 2.13 43.20 -1.77
N LYS A 101 1.78 43.47 -3.03
CA LYS A 101 2.14 44.72 -3.69
C LYS A 101 0.89 45.37 -4.27
#